data_AF-A0A3D5FDQ1-F1
#
_entry.id   AF-A0A3D5FDQ1-F1
#
_cell.length_a   1.000
_cell.length_b   1.000
_cell.length_c   1.000
_cell.angle_alpha   90.00
_cell.angle_beta   90.00
_cell.angle_gamma   90.00
#
_symmetry.space_group_name_H-M   'P 1'
#
loop_
_entity.id
_entity.type
_entity.pdbx_description
1 polymer ?
#
loop_
_entity_poly.entity_id
_entity_poly.type
_entity_poly.pdbx_seq_one_letter_code
_entity_poly.pdbx_strand_id
1 'polypeptide(L)'
;PGINQVNINEKAHLTFATALRSFLRQDPDIIMVGEVRDLETADIVVKASQTGHLVLSTLHTNDAPSTIVRLLNMGVEPFNVASSVHLIMAQRLVRNLCPACRKPAKYPPEALLNAGFSESGN
;
A
#
# COMPACT_ATOMS: atom_id res chain seq x y z
N PRO A 1 -19.39 9.59 -1.39
CA PRO A 1 -20.00 10.39 -2.47
C PRO A 1 -18.94 11.31 -3.09
N GLY A 2 -18.97 11.55 -4.41
CA GLY A 2 -18.00 12.45 -5.07
C GLY A 2 -16.76 11.79 -5.67
N ILE A 3 -16.71 10.45 -5.73
CA ILE A 3 -15.67 9.70 -6.44
C ILE A 3 -16.31 8.76 -7.46
N ASN A 4 -15.62 8.54 -8.58
CA ASN A 4 -16.01 7.56 -9.57
C ASN A 4 -15.40 6.20 -9.20
N GLN A 5 -16.24 5.20 -8.93
CA GLN A 5 -15.78 3.86 -8.53
C GLN A 5 -16.18 2.84 -9.59
N VAL A 6 -15.22 2.02 -10.01
CA VAL A 6 -15.43 0.93 -10.98
C VAL A 6 -15.00 -0.37 -10.34
N ASN A 7 -15.93 -1.33 -10.27
CA ASN A 7 -15.61 -2.69 -9.82
C ASN A 7 -15.07 -3.51 -10.99
N ILE A 8 -14.01 -4.27 -10.73
CA ILE A 8 -13.44 -5.22 -11.69
C ILE A 8 -14.48 -6.28 -12.05
N ASN A 9 -14.57 -6.58 -13.35
CA ASN A 9 -15.47 -7.61 -13.88
C ASN A 9 -14.73 -8.44 -14.93
N GLU A 10 -14.06 -9.49 -14.46
CA GLU A 10 -13.28 -10.39 -15.31
C GLU A 10 -14.12 -11.08 -16.39
N LYS A 11 -15.39 -11.41 -16.08
CA LYS A 11 -16.32 -12.03 -17.05
C LYS A 11 -16.66 -11.11 -18.22
N ALA A 12 -16.60 -9.80 -18.00
CA ALA A 12 -16.78 -8.78 -19.03
C ALA A 12 -15.44 -8.23 -19.56
N HIS A 13 -14.32 -8.88 -19.25
CA HIS A 13 -12.96 -8.45 -19.60
C HIS A 13 -12.54 -7.07 -19.06
N LEU A 14 -13.21 -6.59 -18.01
CA LEU A 14 -12.87 -5.36 -17.30
C LEU A 14 -11.85 -5.68 -16.20
N THR A 15 -10.57 -5.78 -16.58
CA THR A 15 -9.43 -6.01 -15.67
C THR A 15 -8.85 -4.70 -15.13
N PHE A 16 -7.91 -4.77 -14.17
CA PHE A 16 -7.21 -3.60 -13.66
C PHE A 16 -6.51 -2.81 -14.77
N ALA A 17 -5.75 -3.48 -15.63
CA ALA A 17 -5.03 -2.83 -16.73
C ALA A 17 -5.99 -2.14 -17.71
N THR A 18 -7.11 -2.79 -18.07
CA THR A 18 -8.11 -2.20 -18.97
C THR A 18 -8.81 -1.00 -18.34
N ALA A 19 -9.19 -1.09 -17.07
CA ALA A 19 -9.81 0.01 -16.33
C ALA A 19 -8.85 1.21 -16.20
N LEU A 20 -7.59 0.97 -15.82
CA LEU A 20 -6.57 2.01 -15.67
C LEU A 20 -6.29 2.75 -16.99
N ARG A 21 -6.17 2.01 -18.10
CA ARG A 21 -6.05 2.63 -19.43
C ARG A 21 -7.25 3.50 -19.79
N SER A 22 -8.44 3.16 -19.29
CA SER A 22 -9.63 4.00 -19.49
C SER A 22 -9.58 5.26 -18.62
N PHE A 23 -9.14 5.15 -17.37
CA PHE A 23 -9.04 6.29 -16.44
C PHE A 23 -8.11 7.38 -16.96
N LEU A 24 -6.99 7.01 -17.60
CA LEU A 24 -6.08 7.99 -18.21
C LEU A 24 -6.70 8.84 -19.34
N ARG A 25 -7.91 8.48 -19.82
CA ARG A 25 -8.70 9.27 -20.79
C ARG A 25 -9.90 9.97 -20.16
N GLN A 26 -9.99 10.02 -18.83
CA GLN A 26 -11.08 10.64 -18.09
C GLN A 26 -10.67 11.95 -17.40
N ASP A 27 -9.51 12.50 -17.76
CA ASP A 27 -8.93 13.69 -17.12
C ASP A 27 -8.87 13.56 -15.57
N PRO A 28 -8.30 12.46 -15.02
CA PRO A 28 -8.32 12.25 -13.57
C PRO A 28 -7.27 13.12 -12.88
N ASP A 29 -7.53 13.54 -11.64
CA ASP A 29 -6.50 14.10 -10.76
C ASP A 29 -5.85 13.03 -9.86
N ILE A 30 -6.70 12.14 -9.31
CA ILE A 30 -6.34 11.11 -8.35
C ILE A 30 -6.87 9.76 -8.82
N ILE A 31 -6.00 8.75 -8.82
CA ILE A 31 -6.35 7.38 -9.20
C ILE A 31 -6.12 6.47 -8.00
N MET A 32 -7.13 5.68 -7.62
CA MET A 32 -6.99 4.63 -6.62
C MET A 32 -7.09 3.27 -7.30
N VAL A 33 -6.04 2.46 -7.18
CA VAL A 33 -6.00 1.08 -7.65
C VAL A 33 -6.11 0.17 -6.43
N GLY A 34 -7.10 -0.72 -6.45
CA GLY A 34 -7.36 -1.61 -5.31
C GLY A 34 -6.12 -2.37 -4.86
N GLU A 35 -5.38 -2.93 -5.80
CA GLU A 35 -4.10 -3.61 -5.56
C GLU A 35 -3.27 -3.73 -6.86
N VAL A 36 -1.96 -3.88 -6.72
CA VAL A 36 -1.04 -4.17 -7.84
C VAL A 36 -0.51 -5.60 -7.69
N ARG A 37 -0.93 -6.49 -8.60
CA ARG A 37 -0.58 -7.92 -8.58
C ARG A 37 0.47 -8.33 -9.61
N ASP A 38 0.54 -7.59 -10.72
CA ASP A 38 1.33 -7.92 -11.91
C ASP A 38 2.10 -6.71 -12.45
N LEU A 39 3.08 -6.99 -13.31
CA LEU A 39 3.92 -5.98 -13.95
C LEU A 39 3.11 -5.04 -14.84
N GLU A 40 2.10 -5.54 -15.55
CA GLU A 40 1.28 -4.73 -16.45
C GLU A 40 0.58 -3.61 -15.68
N THR A 41 -0.06 -3.95 -14.55
CA THR A 41 -0.73 -2.98 -13.68
C THR A 41 0.29 -2.04 -13.03
N ALA A 42 1.44 -2.56 -12.58
CA ALA A 42 2.51 -1.76 -11.99
C ALA A 42 3.04 -0.70 -12.97
N ASP A 43 3.30 -1.09 -14.21
CA ASP A 43 3.79 -0.19 -15.27
C ASP A 43 2.81 0.94 -15.57
N ILE A 44 1.51 0.64 -15.63
CA ILE A 44 0.49 1.65 -15.88
C ILE A 44 0.40 2.63 -14.70
N VAL A 45 0.43 2.13 -13.46
CA VAL A 45 0.41 2.95 -12.24
C VAL A 45 1.62 3.89 -12.16
N VAL A 46 2.82 3.37 -12.42
CA VAL A 46 4.06 4.16 -12.44
C VAL A 46 3.97 5.25 -13.49
N LYS A 47 3.60 4.92 -14.74
CA LYS A 47 3.46 5.92 -15.82
C LYS A 47 2.40 6.96 -15.52
N ALA A 48 1.28 6.56 -14.91
CA ALA A 48 0.25 7.49 -14.45
C ALA A 48 0.82 8.49 -13.42
N SER A 49 1.58 8.01 -12.44
CA SER A 49 2.19 8.89 -11.44
C SER A 49 3.22 9.86 -12.02
N GLN A 50 4.04 9.41 -12.99
CA GLN A 50 5.04 10.24 -13.67
C GLN A 50 4.42 11.30 -14.59
N THR A 51 3.16 11.12 -14.99
CA THR A 51 2.41 12.07 -15.82
C THR A 51 1.58 13.07 -15.02
N GLY A 52 1.82 13.15 -13.70
CA GLY A 52 1.25 14.19 -12.83
C GLY A 52 0.02 13.77 -12.03
N HIS A 53 -0.37 12.49 -12.07
CA HIS A 53 -1.52 11.97 -11.33
C HIS A 53 -1.09 11.51 -9.94
N LEU A 54 -1.88 11.81 -8.90
CA LEU A 54 -1.69 11.17 -7.60
C LEU A 54 -2.25 9.76 -7.65
N VAL A 55 -1.38 8.74 -7.55
CA VAL A 55 -1.80 7.34 -7.57
C VAL A 55 -1.69 6.72 -6.18
N LEU A 56 -2.80 6.18 -5.69
CA LEU A 56 -2.88 5.39 -4.47
C LEU A 56 -3.08 3.93 -4.84
N SER A 57 -2.30 3.03 -4.22
CA SER A 57 -2.45 1.60 -4.45
C SER A 57 -2.06 0.79 -3.22
N THR A 58 -2.39 -0.51 -3.23
CA THR A 58 -1.99 -1.45 -2.18
C THR A 58 -1.14 -2.58 -2.75
N LEU A 59 -0.17 -3.03 -1.95
CA LEU A 59 0.63 -4.21 -2.22
C LEU A 59 0.66 -5.08 -0.95
N HIS A 60 0.70 -6.39 -1.14
CA HIS A 60 0.80 -7.34 -0.04
C HIS A 60 2.28 -7.59 0.32
N THR A 61 2.79 -6.79 1.25
CA THR A 61 4.16 -6.91 1.78
C THR A 61 4.18 -6.91 3.31
N ASN A 62 5.30 -7.40 3.87
CA ASN A 62 5.45 -7.51 5.31
C ASN A 62 5.83 -6.18 5.98
N ASP A 63 6.47 -5.29 5.25
CA ASP A 63 6.99 -4.01 5.73
C ASP A 63 7.17 -3.03 4.55
N ALA A 64 7.43 -1.77 4.87
CA ALA A 64 7.55 -0.72 3.88
C ALA A 64 8.75 -0.92 2.94
N PRO A 65 9.99 -1.19 3.41
CA PRO A 65 11.13 -1.45 2.54
C PRO A 65 10.93 -2.61 1.56
N SER A 66 10.33 -3.71 2.02
CA SER A 66 10.02 -4.88 1.20
C SER A 66 9.09 -4.56 0.02
N THR A 67 8.34 -3.46 0.08
CA THR A 67 7.50 -2.99 -1.03
C THR A 67 8.33 -2.50 -2.22
N ILE A 68 9.47 -1.85 -1.97
CA ILE A 68 10.42 -1.47 -3.03
C ILE A 68 10.95 -2.73 -3.70
N VAL A 69 11.44 -3.69 -2.90
CA VAL A 69 11.95 -4.98 -3.41
C VAL A 69 10.87 -5.73 -4.20
N ARG A 70 9.61 -5.69 -3.74
CA ARG A 70 8.50 -6.32 -4.45
C ARG A 70 8.26 -5.70 -5.83
N LEU A 71 8.31 -4.37 -5.95
CA LEU A 71 8.18 -3.67 -7.25
C LEU A 71 9.31 -4.06 -8.20
N LEU A 72 10.56 -4.08 -7.71
CA LEU A 72 11.73 -4.51 -8.50
C LEU A 72 11.59 -5.96 -8.96
N ASN A 73 11.17 -6.86 -8.07
CA ASN A 73 10.97 -8.29 -8.39
C ASN A 73 9.82 -8.52 -9.38
N MET A 74 8.85 -7.62 -9.46
CA MET A 74 7.81 -7.66 -10.50
C MET A 74 8.34 -7.22 -11.87
N GLY A 75 9.49 -6.55 -11.93
CA GLY A 75 10.12 -6.07 -13.17
C GLY A 75 10.03 -4.56 -13.37
N VAL A 76 9.60 -3.79 -12.36
CA VAL A 76 9.61 -2.32 -12.45
C VAL A 76 11.04 -1.82 -12.34
N GLU A 77 11.47 -1.00 -13.31
CA GLU A 77 12.81 -0.42 -13.33
C GLU A 77 13.12 0.40 -12.07
N PRO A 78 14.33 0.28 -11.47
CA PRO A 78 14.69 1.00 -10.24
C PRO A 78 14.50 2.52 -10.33
N PHE A 79 14.84 3.12 -11.48
CA PHE A 79 14.65 4.54 -11.72
C PHE A 79 13.17 4.95 -11.64
N ASN A 80 12.28 4.10 -12.16
CA ASN A 80 10.84 4.34 -12.12
C ASN A 80 10.30 4.27 -10.70
N VAL A 81 10.74 3.29 -9.90
CA VAL A 81 10.37 3.21 -8.48
C VAL A 81 10.84 4.47 -7.74
N ALA A 82 12.10 4.87 -7.93
CA ALA A 82 12.69 6.02 -7.24
C ALA A 82 12.04 7.36 -7.62
N SER A 83 11.61 7.53 -8.87
CA SER A 83 11.01 8.78 -9.36
C SER A 83 9.50 8.88 -9.11
N SER A 84 8.82 7.75 -8.89
CA SER A 84 7.35 7.69 -8.85
C SER A 84 6.78 7.52 -7.44
N VAL A 85 7.53 6.91 -6.53
CA VAL A 85 7.03 6.57 -5.19
C VAL A 85 7.28 7.72 -4.22
N HIS A 86 6.21 8.35 -3.74
CA HIS A 86 6.28 9.38 -2.70
C HIS A 86 6.30 8.82 -1.27
N LEU A 87 5.48 7.81 -0.99
CA LEU A 87 5.31 7.26 0.36
C LEU A 87 4.88 5.79 0.30
N ILE A 88 5.44 4.98 1.21
CA ILE A 88 5.00 3.61 1.47
C ILE A 88 4.58 3.51 2.92
N MET A 89 3.38 2.99 3.17
CA MET A 89 2.85 2.76 4.51
C MET A 89 2.68 1.25 4.75
N ALA A 90 3.34 0.74 5.79
CA ALA A 90 3.07 -0.60 6.31
C ALA A 90 2.12 -0.50 7.50
N GLN A 91 0.97 -1.18 7.41
CA GLN A 91 -0.06 -1.12 8.43
C GLN A 91 -0.34 -2.51 9.03
N ARG A 92 -0.56 -2.54 10.35
CA ARG A 92 -1.10 -3.69 11.09
C ARG A 92 -2.25 -3.22 11.96
N LEU A 93 -3.25 -4.08 12.13
CA LEU A 93 -4.36 -3.83 13.05
C LEU A 93 -4.15 -4.66 14.31
N VAL A 94 -4.15 -3.99 15.46
CA VAL A 94 -4.10 -4.62 16.78
C VAL A 94 -5.43 -4.42 17.49
N ARG A 95 -5.78 -5.36 18.37
CA ARG A 95 -7.02 -5.24 19.16
C ARG A 95 -6.83 -4.23 20.27
N ASN A 96 -7.82 -3.36 20.45
CA ASN A 96 -7.91 -2.51 21.63
C ASN A 96 -8.31 -3.34 22.85
N LEU A 97 -7.74 -3.02 24.01
CA LEU A 97 -8.17 -3.61 25.28
C LEU A 97 -9.59 -3.13 25.63
N CYS A 98 -10.41 -4.02 26.16
CA CYS A 98 -11.77 -3.69 26.60
C CYS A 98 -11.74 -2.60 27.70
N PRO A 99 -12.45 -1.46 27.51
CA PRO A 99 -12.48 -0.39 28.51
C PRO A 99 -13.05 -0.82 29.87
N ALA A 100 -13.94 -1.82 29.89
CA ALA A 100 -14.62 -2.27 31.11
C ALA A 100 -13.82 -3.29 31.94
N CYS A 101 -12.92 -4.06 31.32
CA CYS A 101 -12.21 -5.15 32.02
C CYS A 101 -10.68 -5.11 31.92
N ARG A 102 -10.09 -4.10 31.24
CA ARG A 102 -8.63 -3.93 31.22
C ARG A 102 -8.07 -3.79 32.64
N LYS A 103 -6.96 -4.47 32.92
CA LYS A 103 -6.25 -4.41 34.20
C LYS A 103 -4.76 -4.18 33.94
N PRO A 104 -4.03 -3.49 34.84
CA PRO A 104 -2.58 -3.41 34.75
C PRO A 104 -1.96 -4.82 34.74
N ALA A 105 -1.02 -5.05 33.84
CA ALA A 105 -0.23 -6.27 33.77
C ALA A 105 1.22 -5.94 34.11
N LYS A 106 1.86 -6.77 34.95
CA LYS A 106 3.30 -6.71 35.17
C LYS A 106 3.95 -7.69 34.19
N TYR A 107 4.82 -7.17 33.33
CA TYR A 107 5.63 -7.98 32.43
C TYR A 107 7.05 -8.10 33.01
N PRO A 108 7.74 -9.24 32.84
CA PRO A 108 9.16 -9.35 33.19
C PRO A 108 9.98 -8.29 32.46
N PRO A 109 10.97 -7.63 33.10
CA PRO A 109 11.80 -6.62 32.44
C PRO A 109 12.45 -7.13 31.15
N GLU A 110 12.91 -8.38 31.14
CA GLU A 110 13.48 -9.04 29.95
C GLU A 110 12.50 -9.07 28.76
N ALA A 111 11.21 -9.29 29.00
CA ALA A 111 10.21 -9.33 27.93
C ALA A 111 10.00 -7.96 27.28
N LEU A 112 10.13 -6.86 28.06
CA LEU A 112 10.04 -5.49 27.55
C LEU A 112 11.29 -5.11 26.76
N LEU A 113 12.47 -5.48 27.26
CA LEU A 113 13.74 -5.27 26.55
C LEU A 113 13.75 -6.02 25.21
N ASN A 114 13.33 -7.28 25.19
CA ASN A 114 13.18 -8.08 23.97
C ASN A 114 12.16 -7.49 22.98
N ALA A 115 11.19 -6.71 23.46
CA ALA A 115 10.22 -5.98 22.65
C ALA A 115 10.72 -4.60 22.16
N GLY A 116 11.93 -4.19 22.54
CA GLY A 116 12.58 -2.96 22.07
C GLY A 116 12.39 -1.73 22.97
N PHE A 117 11.86 -1.88 24.19
CA PHE A 117 11.79 -0.78 25.16
C PHE A 117 13.18 -0.49 25.76
N SER A 118 13.45 0.77 26.11
CA SER A 118 14.66 1.15 26.85
C SER A 118 14.58 0.76 28.34
N GLU A 119 15.73 0.60 29.01
CA GLU A 119 15.79 0.37 30.47
C GLU A 119 15.14 1.51 31.28
N SER A 120 15.15 2.72 30.73
CA SER A 120 14.49 3.90 31.32
C SER A 120 12.97 3.95 31.10
N GLY A 121 12.38 2.95 30.43
CA GLY A 121 10.92 2.83 30.28
C GLY A 121 10.27 3.82 29.31
N ASN A 122 11.06 4.43 28.41
CA ASN A 122 10.57 5.17 27.24
C ASN A 122 10.83 4.39 25.96
#